data_AF-A0A9D5JZQ8-F1
#
_entry.id   AF-A0A9D5JZQ8-F1
#
_cell.length_a   1.000
_cell.length_b   1.000
_cell.length_c   1.000
_cell.angle_alpha   90.00
_cell.angle_beta   90.00
_cell.angle_gamma   90.00
#
_symmetry.space_group_name_H-M   'P 1'
#
loop_
_entity.id
_entity.type
_entity.pdbx_description
1 polymer ?
#
loop_
_entity_poly.entity_id
_entity_poly.type
_entity_poly.pdbx_seq_one_letter_code
_entity_poly.pdbx_strand_id
1 'polypeptide(L)'
;MSLLMREFLLILLIVATGIGVMRMFGGSAFPVFTSASAFPLGVSVWVGCYLLIYVLPFPLEAALPFDVHLTFVLYCLVAAVMIGLGVYRHRLTAKEVLTYGIATGLLGFLSIITTHLPVVAALGVDSFFFLDITQGLDTSLQRGWAIFNQCVQALSLLIHYDYVLTTVPALSAASLVALMAYLVFSEVAPLLPRSRLGISYVICLSFLPAFLMFSPFLGLYMLVFFKNQVLPATLLFLFVGSWWFATRKERPVILYAGSMALMAFTLTRMEGLLFAIVLWLILVSDPDIYPIQQRKISLIMLCIMLPWHLYVVWTLWGGTTKFSAIHFLIITGAFMTVMLGFQLNRWETGRQILRSLVYLIPLIGFEGLMICIWLKPDHMLTTIHHFLMNLLIDHYGGWGSLWYFVVISGTVVGVYRIKKLYRGTLGRLGSAWLSTLWLLLGIIFFRDPIRLGFGDSANRMLFHVLPLLLVWLVIQIGQLRSKQPRRTGVCGS
;
A
#
# COMPACT_ATOMS: atom_id res chain seq x y z
N MET A 1 24.58 25.39 3.74
CA MET A 1 23.75 24.29 4.27
C MET A 1 24.29 22.98 3.71
N SER A 2 24.73 22.04 4.56
CA SER A 2 25.25 20.74 4.11
C SER A 2 24.16 19.94 3.38
N LEU A 3 24.56 19.01 2.49
CA LEU A 3 23.63 18.11 1.79
C LEU A 3 22.72 17.36 2.77
N LEU A 4 23.29 16.87 3.86
CA LEU A 4 22.57 16.17 4.92
C LEU A 4 21.49 17.04 5.59
N MET A 5 21.75 18.34 5.75
CA MET A 5 20.77 19.28 6.29
C MET A 5 19.63 19.58 5.30
N ARG A 6 19.90 19.62 3.99
CA ARG A 6 18.85 19.70 2.94
C ARG A 6 17.95 18.47 2.95
N GLU A 7 18.56 17.30 2.98
CA GLU A 7 17.85 16.03 3.04
C GLU A 7 16.94 15.95 4.27
N PHE A 8 17.49 16.25 5.45
CA PHE A 8 16.74 16.23 6.69
C PHE A 8 15.56 17.20 6.68
N LEU A 9 15.74 18.43 6.19
CA LEU A 9 14.66 19.41 6.09
C LEU A 9 13.56 18.98 5.12
N LEU A 10 13.91 18.34 4.00
CA LEU A 10 12.91 17.81 3.07
C LEU A 10 12.13 16.65 3.68
N ILE A 11 12.81 15.71 4.35
CA ILE A 11 12.14 14.60 5.06
C ILE A 11 11.22 15.15 6.14
N LEU A 12 11.68 16.13 6.92
CA LEU A 12 10.87 16.79 7.94
C LEU A 12 9.61 17.41 7.33
N LEU A 13 9.74 18.11 6.20
CA LEU A 13 8.60 18.70 5.49
C LEU A 13 7.64 17.62 4.96
N ILE A 14 8.14 16.51 4.40
CA ILE A 14 7.35 15.36 3.95
C ILE A 14 6.57 14.74 5.10
N VAL A 15 7.25 14.42 6.20
CA VAL A 15 6.63 13.84 7.39
C VAL A 15 5.62 14.81 8.00
N ALA A 16 5.95 16.09 8.15
CA ALA A 16 5.04 17.09 8.69
C ALA A 16 3.76 17.24 7.84
N THR A 17 3.90 17.22 6.51
CA THR A 17 2.77 17.27 5.58
C THR A 17 1.85 16.08 5.77
N GLY A 18 2.39 14.87 5.85
CA GLY A 18 1.59 13.67 6.08
C GLY A 18 0.94 13.61 7.47
N ILE A 19 1.61 14.14 8.52
CA ILE A 19 0.99 14.35 9.82
C ILE A 19 -0.19 15.32 9.69
N GLY A 20 -0.03 16.43 8.96
CA GLY A 20 -1.10 17.38 8.67
C GLY A 20 -2.32 16.70 8.04
N VAL A 21 -2.11 15.94 6.96
CA VAL A 21 -3.15 15.14 6.28
C VAL A 21 -3.84 14.20 7.26
N MET A 22 -3.07 13.41 8.02
CA MET A 22 -3.63 12.47 8.99
C MET A 22 -4.39 13.16 10.12
N ARG A 23 -3.97 14.32 10.59
CA ARG A 23 -4.68 15.08 11.63
C ARG A 23 -5.99 15.65 11.10
N MET A 24 -6.03 16.11 9.86
CA MET A 24 -7.27 16.59 9.23
C MET A 24 -8.37 15.53 9.21
N PHE A 25 -8.00 14.25 9.11
CA PHE A 25 -8.94 13.13 8.95
C PHE A 25 -9.08 12.22 10.18
N GLY A 26 -8.00 11.90 10.88
CA GLY A 26 -7.96 10.98 12.02
C GLY A 26 -8.00 11.65 13.39
N GLY A 27 -7.73 12.96 13.47
CA GLY A 27 -7.58 13.68 14.72
C GLY A 27 -6.41 13.15 15.57
N SER A 28 -6.53 13.28 16.89
CA SER A 28 -5.49 12.94 17.88
C SER A 28 -5.55 11.52 18.44
N ALA A 29 -6.50 10.69 17.98
CA ALA A 29 -6.81 9.41 18.61
C ALA A 29 -5.69 8.36 18.48
N PHE A 30 -4.90 8.41 17.40
CA PHE A 30 -3.92 7.37 17.06
C PHE A 30 -2.56 7.96 16.68
N PRO A 31 -1.82 8.57 17.63
CA PRO A 31 -0.58 9.28 17.32
C PRO A 31 0.47 8.39 16.65
N VAL A 32 0.57 7.12 17.04
CA VAL A 32 1.52 6.16 16.43
C VAL A 32 1.14 5.80 15.00
N PHE A 33 -0.16 5.58 14.72
CA PHE A 33 -0.64 5.34 13.36
C PHE A 33 -0.43 6.57 12.49
N THR A 34 -0.75 7.76 13.01
CA THR A 34 -0.53 9.04 12.33
C THR A 34 0.95 9.22 11.98
N SER A 35 1.88 8.98 12.91
CA SER A 35 3.31 9.08 12.61
C SER A 35 3.80 8.04 11.62
N ALA A 36 3.31 6.79 11.70
CA ALA A 36 3.68 5.72 10.78
C ALA A 36 3.13 5.94 9.36
N SER A 37 2.01 6.66 9.24
CA SER A 37 1.38 7.01 7.95
C SER A 37 1.94 8.28 7.33
N ALA A 38 2.71 9.07 8.09
CA ALA A 38 3.10 10.42 7.72
C ALA A 38 3.97 10.45 6.47
N PHE A 39 5.05 9.67 6.43
CA PHE A 39 5.93 9.64 5.27
C PHE A 39 5.22 9.26 3.95
N PRO A 40 4.52 8.12 3.84
CA PRO A 40 3.87 7.73 2.58
C PRO A 40 2.80 8.73 2.11
N LEU A 41 2.06 9.35 3.04
CA LEU A 41 1.07 10.37 2.69
C LEU A 41 1.71 11.69 2.27
N GLY A 42 2.79 12.12 2.93
CA GLY A 42 3.56 13.29 2.51
C GLY A 42 4.09 13.13 1.09
N VAL A 43 4.67 11.96 0.78
CA VAL A 43 5.11 11.63 -0.58
C VAL A 43 3.93 11.61 -1.57
N SER A 44 2.77 11.11 -1.16
CA SER A 44 1.56 11.14 -2.00
C SER A 44 1.10 12.57 -2.32
N VAL A 45 1.20 13.50 -1.36
CA VAL A 45 0.89 14.92 -1.59
C VAL A 45 1.90 15.55 -2.54
N TRP A 46 3.19 15.21 -2.41
CA TRP A 46 4.22 15.63 -3.36
C TRP A 46 3.87 15.20 -4.79
N VAL A 47 3.55 13.92 -4.99
CA VAL A 47 3.16 13.40 -6.30
C VAL A 47 1.90 14.10 -6.82
N GLY A 48 0.92 14.36 -5.96
CA GLY A 48 -0.27 15.15 -6.33
C GLY A 48 0.07 16.56 -6.83
N CYS A 49 0.99 17.26 -6.16
CA CYS A 49 1.46 18.59 -6.58
C CYS A 49 2.20 18.54 -7.91
N TYR A 50 3.05 17.52 -8.09
CA TYR A 50 3.77 17.28 -9.35
C TYR A 50 2.81 17.09 -10.51
N LEU A 51 1.81 16.21 -10.35
CA LEU A 51 0.81 15.94 -11.38
C LEU A 51 -0.06 17.17 -11.67
N LEU A 52 -0.39 17.96 -10.65
CA LEU A 52 -1.17 19.18 -10.83
C LEU A 52 -0.42 20.18 -11.73
N ILE A 53 0.86 20.43 -11.45
CA ILE A 53 1.70 21.32 -12.27
C ILE A 53 1.89 20.77 -13.68
N TYR A 54 1.99 19.45 -13.83
CA TYR A 54 2.17 18.83 -15.15
C TYR A 54 0.89 18.89 -16.01
N VAL A 55 -0.29 18.66 -15.41
CA VAL A 55 -1.57 18.56 -16.14
C VAL A 55 -2.23 19.94 -16.37
N LEU A 56 -2.03 20.92 -15.48
CA LEU A 56 -2.60 22.27 -15.63
C LEU A 56 -2.25 22.99 -16.96
N PRO A 57 -1.02 22.93 -17.49
CA PRO A 57 -0.65 23.57 -18.75
C PRO A 57 -1.08 22.80 -20.01
N PHE A 58 -1.85 21.72 -19.89
CA PHE A 58 -2.28 20.89 -21.03
C PHE A 58 -3.04 21.62 -22.16
N PRO A 59 -3.71 22.77 -21.95
CA PRO A 59 -4.23 23.57 -23.06
C PRO A 59 -3.30 24.72 -23.51
N LEU A 60 -2.18 24.96 -22.83
CA LEU A 60 -1.17 25.98 -23.18
C LEU A 60 0.00 25.28 -23.88
N GLU A 61 -0.20 24.95 -25.15
CA GLU A 61 0.85 24.49 -26.07
C GLU A 61 1.97 25.55 -26.17
N ALA A 62 2.95 25.54 -25.27
CA ALA A 62 4.35 25.96 -25.51
C ALA A 62 5.16 26.09 -24.20
N ALA A 63 6.25 25.33 -24.14
CA ALA A 63 7.57 25.83 -23.75
C ALA A 63 7.86 26.27 -22.29
N LEU A 64 7.07 25.89 -21.29
CA LEU A 64 7.60 25.92 -19.92
C LEU A 64 8.33 24.61 -19.65
N PRO A 65 9.68 24.61 -19.53
CA PRO A 65 10.40 23.42 -19.09
C PRO A 65 9.84 23.03 -17.73
N PHE A 66 9.57 21.73 -17.56
CA PHE A 66 9.11 21.19 -16.28
C PHE A 66 10.04 21.67 -15.15
N ASP A 67 9.50 22.47 -14.23
CA ASP A 67 10.27 23.04 -13.13
C ASP A 67 9.95 22.35 -11.81
N VAL A 68 10.89 21.55 -11.33
CA VAL A 68 10.82 20.89 -10.02
C VAL A 68 10.75 21.91 -8.88
N HIS A 69 11.32 23.11 -9.05
CA HIS A 69 11.25 24.17 -8.06
C HIS A 69 9.84 24.73 -7.94
N LEU A 70 9.13 24.93 -9.06
CA LEU A 70 7.73 25.34 -9.04
C LEU A 70 6.86 24.28 -8.34
N THR A 71 7.08 23.00 -8.64
CA THR A 71 6.42 21.88 -7.95
C THR A 71 6.70 21.93 -6.44
N PHE A 72 7.94 22.24 -6.06
CA PHE A 72 8.34 22.37 -4.65
C PHE A 72 7.71 23.57 -3.95
N VAL A 73 7.58 24.72 -4.62
CA VAL A 73 6.87 25.88 -4.09
C VAL A 73 5.41 25.54 -3.86
N LEU A 74 4.72 24.94 -4.84
CA LEU A 74 3.35 24.49 -4.68
C LEU A 74 3.22 23.50 -3.52
N TYR A 75 4.13 22.53 -3.44
CA TYR A 75 4.16 21.56 -2.36
C TYR A 75 4.32 22.23 -0.98
N CYS A 76 5.21 23.20 -0.84
CA CYS A 76 5.37 23.97 0.40
C CYS A 76 4.08 24.71 0.80
N LEU A 77 3.37 25.30 -0.17
CA LEU A 77 2.09 25.98 0.07
C LEU A 77 1.01 25.00 0.54
N VAL A 78 0.85 23.88 -0.18
CA VAL A 78 -0.10 22.82 0.20
C VAL A 78 0.26 22.24 1.58
N ALA A 79 1.55 22.00 1.84
CA ALA A 79 2.04 21.54 3.14
C ALA A 79 1.67 22.51 4.26
N ALA A 80 1.91 23.80 4.08
CA ALA A 80 1.56 24.84 5.05
C ALA A 80 0.06 24.85 5.36
N VAL A 81 -0.79 24.71 4.33
CA VAL A 81 -2.26 24.61 4.50
C VAL A 81 -2.64 23.34 5.26
N MET A 82 -2.11 22.18 4.88
CA MET A 82 -2.45 20.90 5.51
C MET A 82 -2.01 20.85 6.98
N ILE A 83 -0.80 21.35 7.27
CA ILE A 83 -0.27 21.46 8.63
C ILE A 83 -1.11 22.46 9.43
N GLY A 84 -1.37 23.65 8.87
CA GLY A 84 -2.16 24.70 9.50
C GLY A 84 -3.58 24.23 9.86
N LEU A 85 -4.29 23.62 8.90
CA LEU A 85 -5.62 23.05 9.13
C LEU A 85 -5.59 21.90 10.14
N GLY A 86 -4.58 21.04 10.08
CA GLY A 86 -4.41 19.92 11.02
C GLY A 86 -4.19 20.39 12.47
N VAL A 87 -3.44 21.47 12.68
CA VAL A 87 -3.21 22.09 14.00
C VAL A 87 -4.42 22.90 14.45
N TYR A 88 -5.06 23.64 13.53
CA TYR A 88 -6.26 24.44 13.83
C TYR A 88 -7.42 23.55 14.28
N ARG A 89 -7.68 22.45 13.56
CA ARG A 89 -8.77 21.52 13.87
C ARG A 89 -8.54 20.77 15.19
N HIS A 90 -7.29 20.45 15.50
CA HIS A 90 -6.91 19.70 16.68
C HIS A 90 -5.63 20.26 17.27
N ARG A 91 -5.69 20.83 18.48
CA ARG A 91 -4.49 21.26 19.20
C ARG A 91 -3.57 20.06 19.47
N LEU A 92 -2.26 20.28 19.35
CA LEU A 92 -1.26 19.27 19.65
C LEU A 92 -1.18 19.05 21.16
N THR A 93 -1.33 17.80 21.58
CA THR A 93 -1.06 17.36 22.95
C THR A 93 0.43 17.08 23.14
N ALA A 94 0.94 17.18 24.37
CA ALA A 94 2.35 16.89 24.66
C ALA A 94 2.75 15.46 24.23
N LYS A 95 1.84 14.49 24.37
CA LYS A 95 2.03 13.11 23.91
C LYS A 95 2.23 13.02 22.40
N GLU A 96 1.45 13.77 21.63
CA GLU A 96 1.58 13.82 20.18
C GLU A 96 2.89 14.47 19.76
N VAL A 97 3.25 15.62 20.36
CA VAL A 97 4.53 16.27 20.10
C VAL A 97 5.68 15.32 20.35
N LEU A 98 5.66 14.60 21.48
CA LEU A 98 6.68 13.60 21.81
C LEU A 98 6.68 12.44 20.80
N THR A 99 5.51 11.89 20.47
CA THR A 99 5.41 10.75 19.54
C THR A 99 5.88 11.12 18.14
N TYR A 100 5.46 12.28 17.64
CA TYR A 100 5.85 12.79 16.33
C TYR A 100 7.32 13.17 16.30
N GLY A 101 7.83 13.78 17.38
CA GLY A 101 9.25 14.09 17.54
C GLY A 101 10.13 12.85 17.51
N ILE A 102 9.77 11.81 18.28
CA ILE A 102 10.48 10.52 18.28
C ILE A 102 10.43 9.87 16.90
N ALA A 103 9.24 9.78 16.29
CA ALA A 103 9.09 9.16 14.98
C ALA A 103 9.90 9.90 13.90
N THR A 104 9.83 11.23 13.87
CA THR A 104 10.58 12.05 12.92
C THR A 104 12.08 11.95 13.17
N GLY A 105 12.51 11.94 14.43
CA GLY A 105 13.92 11.75 14.80
C GLY A 105 14.46 10.38 14.38
N LEU A 106 13.68 9.30 14.57
CA LEU A 106 14.04 7.96 14.12
C LEU A 106 14.12 7.87 12.59
N LEU A 107 13.17 8.47 11.87
CA LEU A 107 13.19 8.53 10.41
C LEU A 107 14.39 9.32 9.89
N GLY A 108 14.68 10.48 10.50
CA GLY A 108 15.87 11.27 10.17
C GLY A 108 17.17 10.52 10.44
N PHE A 109 17.27 9.82 11.58
CA PHE A 109 18.42 8.99 11.91
C PHE A 109 18.59 7.81 10.93
N LEU A 110 17.49 7.16 10.55
CA LEU A 110 17.52 6.08 9.56
C LEU A 110 18.00 6.57 8.20
N SER A 111 17.53 7.75 7.74
CA SER A 111 18.01 8.40 6.53
C SER A 111 19.53 8.63 6.56
N ILE A 112 20.05 9.16 7.68
CA ILE A 112 21.51 9.37 7.84
C ILE A 112 22.26 8.04 7.72
N ILE A 113 21.81 6.98 8.40
CA ILE A 113 22.45 5.66 8.30
C ILE A 113 22.44 5.17 6.86
N THR A 114 21.31 5.28 6.17
CA THR A 114 21.17 4.74 4.81
C THR A 114 22.00 5.49 3.79
N THR A 115 22.20 6.79 3.95
CA THR A 115 23.08 7.60 3.10
C THR A 115 24.56 7.21 3.29
N HIS A 116 24.93 6.66 4.45
CA HIS A 116 26.30 6.22 4.74
C HIS A 116 26.55 4.73 4.48
N LEU A 117 25.52 3.93 4.24
CA LEU A 117 25.72 2.55 3.83
C LEU A 117 26.28 2.55 2.41
N PRO A 118 27.44 1.91 2.13
CA PRO A 118 27.93 1.68 0.78
C PRO A 118 27.06 0.60 0.14
N VAL A 119 25.78 0.90 -0.03
CA VAL A 119 24.91 0.10 -0.86
C VAL A 119 25.35 0.43 -2.27
N VAL A 120 26.18 -0.45 -2.84
CA VAL A 120 26.26 -0.59 -4.29
C VAL A 120 24.83 -0.91 -4.70
N ALA A 121 24.04 0.14 -4.94
CA ALA A 121 22.67 0.00 -5.38
C ALA A 121 22.75 -0.97 -6.55
N ALA A 122 21.92 -2.01 -6.51
CA ALA A 122 21.79 -2.96 -7.60
C ALA A 122 21.17 -2.20 -8.80
N LEU A 123 21.96 -1.31 -9.37
CA LEU A 123 21.65 -0.46 -10.49
C LEU A 123 21.68 -1.38 -11.70
N GLY A 124 20.52 -1.95 -12.01
CA GLY A 124 20.32 -2.53 -13.32
C GLY A 124 20.35 -1.43 -14.39
N VAL A 125 20.51 -1.82 -15.65
CA VAL A 125 20.42 -0.89 -16.79
C VAL A 125 19.09 -0.11 -16.76
N ASP A 126 18.01 -0.78 -16.33
CA ASP A 126 16.70 -0.17 -16.06
C ASP A 126 16.79 1.05 -15.12
N SER A 127 17.68 1.07 -14.12
CA SER A 127 17.77 2.14 -13.13
C SER A 127 18.14 3.48 -13.76
N PHE A 128 19.05 3.48 -14.75
CA PHE A 128 19.46 4.70 -15.45
C PHE A 128 18.31 5.34 -16.24
N PHE A 129 17.40 4.51 -16.75
CA PHE A 129 16.22 4.99 -17.47
C PHE A 129 15.21 5.70 -16.56
N PHE A 130 15.09 5.29 -15.30
CA PHE A 130 14.26 5.99 -14.33
C PHE A 130 14.95 7.25 -13.75
N LEU A 131 16.28 7.28 -13.74
CA LEU A 131 17.05 8.46 -13.32
C LEU A 131 17.01 9.59 -14.35
N ASP A 132 16.54 9.34 -15.57
CA ASP A 132 16.38 10.36 -16.59
C ASP A 132 15.11 11.20 -16.35
N ILE A 133 15.21 12.10 -15.37
CA ILE A 133 14.14 13.03 -14.97
C ILE A 133 13.86 14.07 -16.08
N THR A 134 14.71 14.14 -17.11
CA THR A 134 14.49 15.02 -18.26
C THR A 134 13.46 14.46 -19.25
N GLN A 135 13.14 13.17 -19.18
CA GLN A 135 12.08 12.59 -19.98
C GLN A 135 10.71 13.12 -19.53
N GLY A 136 9.96 13.69 -20.47
CA GLY A 136 8.58 14.09 -20.24
C GLY A 136 7.71 12.93 -19.77
N LEU A 137 6.65 13.25 -19.03
CA LEU A 137 5.69 12.27 -18.48
C LEU A 137 5.06 11.41 -19.58
N ASP A 138 4.78 12.02 -20.73
CA ASP A 138 4.19 11.34 -21.88
C ASP A 138 5.12 10.24 -22.40
N THR A 139 6.42 10.49 -22.48
CA THR A 139 7.43 9.50 -22.88
C THR A 139 7.46 8.33 -21.89
N SER A 140 7.40 8.62 -20.58
CA SER A 140 7.34 7.59 -19.54
C SER A 140 6.08 6.73 -19.63
N LEU A 141 4.91 7.36 -19.86
CA LEU A 141 3.66 6.63 -20.07
C LEU A 141 3.73 5.75 -21.30
N GLN A 142 4.24 6.29 -22.41
CA GLN A 142 4.34 5.54 -23.65
C GLN A 142 5.26 4.32 -23.54
N ARG A 143 6.28 4.39 -22.68
CA ARG A 143 7.16 3.27 -22.33
C ARG A 143 6.55 2.27 -21.34
N GLY A 144 5.36 2.58 -20.82
CA GLY A 144 4.62 1.79 -19.83
C GLY A 144 5.20 1.90 -18.42
N TRP A 145 5.86 3.01 -18.09
CA TRP A 145 6.41 3.24 -16.77
C TRP A 145 5.40 3.90 -15.85
N ALA A 146 5.47 3.50 -14.58
CA ALA A 146 4.65 4.09 -13.55
C ALA A 146 5.22 5.44 -13.14
N ILE A 147 4.36 6.45 -13.22
CA ILE A 147 4.73 7.85 -13.03
C ILE A 147 5.12 8.17 -11.60
N PHE A 148 4.51 7.51 -10.61
CA PHE A 148 4.76 7.84 -9.22
C PHE A 148 6.26 7.75 -8.87
N ASN A 149 6.97 6.74 -9.38
CA ASN A 149 8.41 6.62 -9.12
C ASN A 149 9.19 7.76 -9.75
N GLN A 150 8.83 8.20 -10.95
CA GLN A 150 9.45 9.36 -11.60
C GLN A 150 9.19 10.66 -10.82
N CYS A 151 7.96 10.86 -10.33
CA CYS A 151 7.64 12.00 -9.48
C CYS A 151 8.45 11.99 -8.18
N VAL A 152 8.59 10.81 -7.55
CA VAL A 152 9.44 10.66 -6.35
C VAL A 152 10.90 10.90 -6.70
N GLN A 153 11.38 10.43 -7.85
CA GLN A 153 12.74 10.66 -8.35
C GLN A 153 13.05 12.14 -8.59
N ALA A 154 12.04 12.94 -8.98
CA ALA A 154 12.22 14.39 -9.08
C ALA A 154 12.62 15.04 -7.75
N LEU A 155 12.32 14.44 -6.58
CA LEU A 155 12.84 14.93 -5.29
C LEU A 155 14.37 14.89 -5.22
N SER A 156 15.01 13.95 -5.93
CA SER A 156 16.49 13.88 -5.99
C SER A 156 17.10 15.15 -6.61
N LEU A 157 16.40 15.86 -7.49
CA LEU A 157 16.89 17.14 -8.05
C LEU A 157 16.98 18.25 -7.00
N LEU A 158 16.22 18.15 -5.91
CA LEU A 158 16.22 19.14 -4.83
C LEU A 158 17.32 18.87 -3.78
N ILE A 159 17.82 17.63 -3.70
CA ILE A 159 18.83 17.21 -2.71
C ILE A 159 20.09 16.69 -3.39
N HIS A 160 20.05 15.42 -3.84
CA HIS A 160 21.13 14.68 -4.50
C HIS A 160 20.54 13.46 -5.21
N TYR A 161 21.25 12.96 -6.25
CA TYR A 161 20.77 11.86 -7.11
C TYR A 161 20.43 10.57 -6.33
N ASP A 162 21.22 10.20 -5.32
CA ASP A 162 21.07 8.92 -4.60
C ASP A 162 19.92 8.91 -3.58
N TYR A 163 19.33 10.06 -3.24
CA TYR A 163 18.28 10.21 -2.21
C TYR A 163 17.14 9.19 -2.37
N VAL A 164 16.69 8.99 -3.60
CA VAL A 164 15.53 8.14 -3.90
C VAL A 164 15.89 6.66 -3.92
N LEU A 165 17.18 6.33 -4.12
CA LEU A 165 17.67 4.97 -4.15
C LEU A 165 17.89 4.41 -2.74
N THR A 166 18.34 5.23 -1.80
CA THR A 166 18.71 4.79 -0.45
C THR A 166 17.66 5.17 0.60
N THR A 167 17.22 6.42 0.61
CA THR A 167 16.43 6.96 1.71
C THR A 167 14.95 6.62 1.60
N VAL A 168 14.33 6.79 0.42
CA VAL A 168 12.87 6.56 0.27
C VAL A 168 12.46 5.11 0.57
N PRO A 169 13.14 4.06 0.09
CA PRO A 169 12.79 2.68 0.42
C PRO A 169 12.88 2.40 1.92
N ALA A 170 13.93 2.90 2.58
CA ALA A 170 14.13 2.70 4.02
C ALA A 170 13.07 3.42 4.87
N LEU A 171 12.74 4.67 4.55
CA LEU A 171 11.65 5.40 5.23
C LEU A 171 10.29 4.75 4.98
N SER A 172 10.07 4.22 3.77
CA SER A 172 8.86 3.45 3.44
C SER A 172 8.78 2.15 4.24
N ALA A 173 9.92 1.46 4.41
CA ALA A 173 10.03 0.24 5.20
C ALA A 173 9.76 0.53 6.67
N ALA A 174 10.39 1.56 7.26
CA ALA A 174 10.15 1.96 8.63
C ALA A 174 8.67 2.29 8.88
N SER A 175 8.04 3.00 7.94
CA SER A 175 6.60 3.28 7.97
C SER A 175 5.76 2.00 7.93
N LEU A 176 6.08 1.07 7.03
CA LEU A 176 5.38 -0.22 6.91
C LEU A 176 5.53 -1.07 8.18
N VAL A 177 6.74 -1.20 8.72
CA VAL A 177 7.02 -1.91 9.96
C VAL A 177 6.23 -1.31 11.13
N ALA A 178 6.23 0.02 11.26
CA ALA A 178 5.49 0.70 12.31
C ALA A 178 3.96 0.51 12.16
N LEU A 179 3.42 0.55 10.94
CA LEU A 179 2.01 0.30 10.68
C LEU A 179 1.63 -1.15 11.02
N MET A 180 2.41 -2.14 10.58
CA MET A 180 2.18 -3.56 10.86
C MET A 180 2.25 -3.84 12.36
N ALA A 181 3.28 -3.34 13.03
CA ALA A 181 3.47 -3.50 14.46
C ALA A 181 2.35 -2.84 15.26
N TYR A 182 1.95 -1.62 14.88
CA TYR A 182 0.85 -0.93 15.56
C TYR A 182 -0.48 -1.68 15.42
N LEU A 183 -0.80 -2.21 14.23
CA LEU A 183 -2.04 -2.95 14.02
C LEU A 183 -2.08 -4.21 14.89
N VAL A 184 -1.02 -5.03 14.84
CA VAL A 184 -0.92 -6.25 15.66
C VAL A 184 -0.97 -5.92 17.15
N PHE A 185 -0.20 -4.93 17.60
CA PHE A 185 -0.20 -4.48 19.00
C PHE A 185 -1.61 -4.09 19.44
N SER A 186 -2.31 -3.29 18.64
CA SER A 186 -3.65 -2.75 18.98
C SER A 186 -4.72 -3.83 19.14
N GLU A 187 -4.53 -4.99 18.49
CA GLU A 187 -5.47 -6.11 18.50
C GLU A 187 -5.09 -7.19 19.50
N VAL A 188 -3.79 -7.43 19.72
CA VAL A 188 -3.31 -8.51 20.59
C VAL A 188 -3.09 -8.03 22.03
N ALA A 189 -2.63 -6.80 22.24
CA ALA A 189 -2.36 -6.26 23.57
C ALA A 189 -3.57 -6.31 24.52
N PRO A 190 -4.81 -5.98 24.08
CA PRO A 190 -5.99 -6.03 24.95
C PRO A 190 -6.37 -7.45 25.41
N LEU A 191 -5.88 -8.48 24.72
CA LEU A 191 -6.26 -9.88 24.95
C LEU A 191 -5.36 -10.60 25.94
N LEU A 192 -4.24 -10.00 26.32
CA LEU A 192 -3.22 -10.63 27.15
C LEU A 192 -3.11 -9.93 28.51
N PRO A 193 -2.79 -10.68 29.58
CA PRO A 193 -2.57 -10.09 30.90
C PRO A 193 -1.40 -9.09 30.85
N ARG A 194 -1.51 -8.00 31.61
CA ARG A 194 -0.48 -6.94 31.73
C ARG A 194 0.77 -7.37 32.53
N SER A 195 1.11 -8.67 32.50
CA SER A 195 2.37 -9.15 33.07
C SER A 195 3.54 -8.76 32.18
N ARG A 196 4.76 -8.71 32.74
CA ARG A 196 5.99 -8.43 31.97
C ARG A 196 6.13 -9.38 30.77
N LEU A 197 5.90 -10.68 31.00
CA LEU A 197 5.91 -11.71 29.95
C LEU A 197 4.82 -11.46 28.88
N GLY A 198 3.63 -11.01 29.29
CA GLY A 198 2.56 -10.64 28.36
C GLY A 198 2.95 -9.48 27.45
N ILE A 199 3.53 -8.43 28.02
CA ILE A 199 3.99 -7.25 27.26
C ILE A 199 5.12 -7.63 26.29
N SER A 200 6.15 -8.34 26.76
CA SER A 200 7.24 -8.80 25.89
C SER A 200 6.73 -9.64 24.74
N TYR A 201 5.79 -10.57 24.99
CA TYR A 201 5.19 -11.39 23.96
C TYR A 201 4.40 -10.56 22.92
N VAL A 202 3.62 -9.57 23.37
CA VAL A 202 2.90 -8.66 22.46
C VAL A 202 3.88 -7.89 21.57
N ILE A 203 4.97 -7.37 22.14
CA ILE A 203 6.00 -6.64 21.38
C ILE A 203 6.63 -7.57 20.34
N CYS A 204 7.05 -8.77 20.72
CA CYS A 204 7.61 -9.75 19.79
C CYS A 204 6.64 -10.08 18.65
N LEU A 205 5.37 -10.35 18.97
CA LEU A 205 4.34 -10.59 17.95
C LEU A 205 4.12 -9.38 17.05
N SER A 206 4.20 -8.16 17.59
CA SER A 206 3.97 -6.95 16.80
C SER A 206 5.03 -6.76 15.71
N PHE A 207 6.28 -7.08 16.00
CA PHE A 207 7.36 -7.01 15.01
C PHE A 207 7.53 -8.28 14.17
N LEU A 208 6.88 -9.39 14.52
CA LEU A 208 6.99 -10.65 13.80
C LEU A 208 6.63 -10.55 12.31
N PRO A 209 5.53 -9.89 11.88
CA PRO A 209 5.23 -9.71 10.46
C PRO A 209 6.35 -9.01 9.69
N ALA A 210 6.94 -7.96 10.26
CA ALA A 210 8.03 -7.22 9.65
C ALA A 210 9.29 -8.08 9.56
N PHE A 211 9.64 -8.78 10.66
CA PHE A 211 10.77 -9.69 10.69
C PHE A 211 10.64 -10.77 9.61
N LEU A 212 9.47 -11.39 9.47
CA LEU A 212 9.21 -12.40 8.45
C LEU A 212 9.29 -11.84 7.02
N MET A 213 8.82 -10.61 6.81
CA MET A 213 8.83 -9.98 5.48
C MET A 213 10.24 -9.59 5.03
N PHE A 214 11.09 -9.15 5.95
CA PHE A 214 12.43 -8.63 5.66
C PHE A 214 13.56 -9.60 6.01
N SER A 215 13.28 -10.80 6.53
CA SER A 215 14.30 -11.84 6.73
C SER A 215 14.76 -12.54 5.45
N PRO A 216 13.92 -12.74 4.40
CA PRO A 216 14.37 -13.36 3.17
C PRO A 216 15.24 -12.45 2.32
N PHE A 217 16.05 -13.04 1.43
CA PHE A 217 16.88 -12.28 0.49
C PHE A 217 16.06 -11.27 -0.32
N LEU A 218 14.89 -11.67 -0.84
CA LEU A 218 14.04 -10.76 -1.61
C LEU A 218 13.55 -9.59 -0.76
N GLY A 219 13.21 -9.84 0.51
CA GLY A 219 12.77 -8.80 1.43
C GLY A 219 13.86 -7.75 1.67
N LEU A 220 15.09 -8.20 1.97
CA LEU A 220 16.25 -7.33 2.08
C LEU A 220 16.57 -6.61 0.77
N TYR A 221 16.48 -7.32 -0.36
CA TYR A 221 16.70 -6.75 -1.68
C TYR A 221 15.72 -5.60 -1.97
N MET A 222 14.45 -5.72 -1.58
CA MET A 222 13.47 -4.64 -1.76
C MET A 222 13.80 -3.36 -0.97
N LEU A 223 14.60 -3.43 0.11
CA LEU A 223 15.04 -2.26 0.86
C LEU A 223 16.05 -1.40 0.09
N VAL A 224 16.72 -1.98 -0.91
CA VAL A 224 17.76 -1.31 -1.71
C VAL A 224 17.42 -1.31 -3.20
N PHE A 225 16.25 -1.81 -3.57
CA PHE A 225 15.84 -1.94 -4.96
C PHE A 225 15.27 -0.61 -5.49
N PHE A 226 15.85 -0.12 -6.57
CA PHE A 226 15.52 1.17 -7.17
C PHE A 226 14.05 1.32 -7.59
N LYS A 227 13.39 0.25 -8.07
CA LYS A 227 11.93 0.26 -8.27
C LYS A 227 11.30 0.01 -6.91
N ASN A 228 11.18 1.06 -6.10
CA ASN A 228 10.69 0.99 -4.73
C ASN A 228 9.36 0.20 -4.65
N GLN A 229 9.42 -1.07 -4.28
CA GLN A 229 8.24 -1.93 -4.06
C GLN A 229 7.71 -1.79 -2.65
N VAL A 230 8.52 -1.24 -1.74
CA VAL A 230 8.16 -1.04 -0.34
C VAL A 230 7.11 0.04 -0.22
N LEU A 231 7.27 1.18 -0.91
CA LEU A 231 6.30 2.26 -0.85
C LEU A 231 4.89 1.87 -1.35
N PRO A 232 4.72 1.17 -2.49
CA PRO A 232 3.42 0.60 -2.87
C PRO A 232 2.85 -0.34 -1.80
N ALA A 233 3.66 -1.21 -1.20
CA ALA A 233 3.24 -2.08 -0.11
C ALA A 233 2.76 -1.26 1.11
N THR A 234 3.49 -0.20 1.47
CA THR A 234 3.14 0.74 2.54
C THR A 234 1.83 1.46 2.26
N LEU A 235 1.61 1.96 1.04
CA LEU A 235 0.39 2.66 0.64
C LEU A 235 -0.83 1.73 0.65
N LEU A 236 -0.68 0.52 0.12
CA LEU A 236 -1.73 -0.51 0.14
C LEU A 236 -2.08 -0.91 1.58
N PHE A 237 -1.06 -1.16 2.41
CA PHE A 237 -1.25 -1.51 3.82
C PHE A 237 -1.88 -0.35 4.60
N LEU A 238 -1.50 0.90 4.30
CA LEU A 238 -2.10 2.08 4.91
C LEU A 238 -3.59 2.20 4.59
N PHE A 239 -4.01 1.95 3.35
CA PHE A 239 -5.43 1.90 3.01
C PHE A 239 -6.17 0.87 3.85
N VAL A 240 -5.65 -0.36 3.91
CA VAL A 240 -6.29 -1.46 4.65
C VAL A 240 -6.27 -1.22 6.16
N GLY A 241 -5.19 -0.65 6.70
CA GLY A 241 -5.08 -0.22 8.09
C GLY A 241 -6.09 0.87 8.43
N SER A 242 -6.24 1.88 7.58
CA SER A 242 -7.25 2.93 7.76
C SER A 242 -8.68 2.36 7.71
N TRP A 243 -8.95 1.41 6.82
CA TRP A 243 -10.22 0.68 6.80
C TRP A 243 -10.45 -0.16 8.07
N TRP A 244 -9.41 -0.82 8.59
CA TRP A 244 -9.46 -1.51 9.87
C TRP A 244 -9.83 -0.55 11.01
N PHE A 245 -9.17 0.60 11.11
CA PHE A 245 -9.47 1.59 12.15
C PHE A 245 -10.85 2.21 12.00
N ALA A 246 -11.30 2.46 10.75
CA ALA A 246 -12.63 2.97 10.47
C ALA A 246 -13.73 2.06 10.99
N THR A 247 -13.58 0.74 10.78
CA THR A 247 -14.55 -0.28 11.21
C THR A 247 -14.45 -0.62 12.70
N ARG A 248 -13.23 -0.85 13.21
CA ARG A 248 -13.03 -1.38 14.57
C ARG A 248 -12.99 -0.33 15.67
N LYS A 249 -12.56 0.90 15.35
CA LYS A 249 -12.44 1.99 16.33
C LYS A 249 -13.46 3.11 16.08
N GLU A 250 -14.42 2.89 15.18
CA GLU A 250 -15.51 3.82 14.88
C GLU A 250 -15.03 5.23 14.50
N ARG A 251 -13.89 5.30 13.80
CA ARG A 251 -13.31 6.57 13.29
C ARG A 251 -13.31 6.58 11.77
N PRO A 252 -14.48 6.67 11.13
CA PRO A 252 -14.60 6.49 9.69
C PRO A 252 -13.89 7.57 8.86
N VAL A 253 -13.64 8.74 9.43
CA VAL A 253 -12.98 9.85 8.73
C VAL A 253 -11.53 9.48 8.36
N ILE A 254 -10.86 8.58 9.11
CA ILE A 254 -9.51 8.10 8.79
C ILE A 254 -9.42 7.42 7.42
N LEU A 255 -10.56 6.91 6.93
CA LEU A 255 -10.65 6.22 5.64
C LEU A 255 -10.42 7.17 4.46
N TYR A 256 -10.61 8.49 4.62
CA TYR A 256 -10.24 9.46 3.59
C TYR A 256 -8.72 9.48 3.35
N ALA A 257 -7.92 9.46 4.42
CA ALA A 257 -6.47 9.35 4.31
C ALA A 257 -6.05 7.99 3.72
N GLY A 258 -6.70 6.90 4.13
CA GLY A 258 -6.52 5.59 3.50
C GLY A 258 -6.83 5.62 2.00
N SER A 259 -7.92 6.28 1.59
CA SER A 259 -8.31 6.39 0.18
C SER A 259 -7.31 7.20 -0.63
N MET A 260 -6.71 8.25 -0.04
CA MET A 260 -5.57 8.94 -0.66
C MET A 260 -4.39 8.01 -0.89
N ALA A 261 -4.06 7.14 0.08
CA ALA A 261 -3.01 6.15 -0.08
C ALA A 261 -3.35 5.13 -1.19
N LEU A 262 -4.60 4.70 -1.31
CA LEU A 262 -5.05 3.80 -2.39
C LEU A 262 -4.95 4.47 -3.76
N MET A 263 -5.33 5.74 -3.87
CA MET A 263 -5.17 6.52 -5.10
C MET A 263 -3.70 6.67 -5.47
N ALA A 264 -2.84 7.02 -4.50
CA ALA A 264 -1.40 7.07 -4.70
C ALA A 264 -0.83 5.72 -5.16
N PHE A 265 -1.27 4.62 -4.56
CA PHE A 265 -0.89 3.26 -4.96
C PHE A 265 -1.21 2.99 -6.44
N THR A 266 -2.33 3.48 -6.97
CA THR A 266 -2.69 3.29 -8.39
C THR A 266 -1.73 3.97 -9.36
N LEU A 267 -1.00 4.98 -8.91
CA LEU A 267 0.01 5.68 -9.69
C LEU A 267 1.37 4.97 -9.65
N THR A 268 1.58 4.09 -8.66
CA THR A 268 2.85 3.37 -8.48
C THR A 268 3.09 2.27 -9.49
N ARG A 269 2.02 1.78 -10.14
CA ARG A 269 2.04 0.70 -11.13
C ARG A 269 0.86 0.79 -12.07
N MET A 270 1.04 0.36 -13.32
CA MET A 270 -0.05 0.27 -14.29
C MET A 270 -1.13 -0.73 -13.85
N GLU A 271 -0.74 -1.82 -13.20
CA GLU A 271 -1.69 -2.79 -12.64
C GLU A 271 -2.39 -2.27 -11.36
N GLY A 272 -1.88 -1.19 -10.76
CA GLY A 272 -2.33 -0.66 -9.47
C GLY A 272 -3.81 -0.30 -9.43
N LEU A 273 -4.38 0.16 -10.55
CA LEU A 273 -5.81 0.41 -10.69
C LEU A 273 -6.65 -0.85 -10.41
N LEU A 274 -6.24 -2.00 -10.92
CA LEU A 274 -6.99 -3.25 -10.78
C LEU A 274 -7.03 -3.71 -9.33
N PHE A 275 -5.88 -3.68 -8.65
CA PHE A 275 -5.79 -3.97 -7.21
C PHE A 275 -6.65 -2.99 -6.40
N ALA A 276 -6.60 -1.70 -6.74
CA ALA A 276 -7.37 -0.70 -6.03
C ALA A 276 -8.87 -0.90 -6.18
N ILE A 277 -9.35 -1.35 -7.34
CA ILE A 277 -10.78 -1.63 -7.56
C ILE A 277 -11.24 -2.84 -6.77
N VAL A 278 -10.44 -3.92 -6.74
CA VAL A 278 -10.75 -5.09 -5.92
C VAL A 278 -10.87 -4.70 -4.45
N LEU A 279 -9.90 -3.93 -3.93
CA LEU A 279 -9.94 -3.46 -2.55
C LEU A 279 -11.07 -2.47 -2.27
N TRP A 280 -11.35 -1.58 -3.21
CA TRP A 280 -12.48 -0.66 -3.12
C TRP A 280 -13.82 -1.39 -3.14
N LEU A 281 -13.99 -2.41 -3.99
CA LEU A 281 -15.19 -3.25 -4.03
C LEU A 281 -15.44 -3.92 -2.69
N ILE A 282 -14.38 -4.48 -2.07
CA ILE A 282 -14.46 -5.05 -0.73
C ILE A 282 -14.86 -3.99 0.30
N LEU A 283 -14.33 -2.77 0.21
CA LEU A 283 -14.66 -1.65 1.09
C LEU A 283 -16.13 -1.22 0.99
N VAL A 284 -16.64 -1.01 -0.24
CA VAL A 284 -18.04 -0.58 -0.44
C VAL A 284 -19.04 -1.70 -0.15
N SER A 285 -18.56 -2.94 -0.09
CA SER A 285 -19.33 -4.11 0.32
C SER A 285 -19.33 -4.32 1.84
N ASP A 286 -18.53 -3.56 2.60
CA ASP A 286 -18.42 -3.72 4.05
C ASP A 286 -19.67 -3.15 4.77
N PRO A 287 -20.48 -3.97 5.46
CA PRO A 287 -21.64 -3.48 6.20
C PRO A 287 -21.28 -2.60 7.41
N ASP A 288 -20.05 -2.67 7.90
CA ASP A 288 -19.60 -1.94 9.10
C ASP A 288 -19.20 -0.49 8.79
N ILE A 289 -19.20 -0.07 7.52
CA ILE A 289 -18.98 1.32 7.11
C ILE A 289 -20.31 1.96 6.71
N TYR A 290 -20.56 3.18 7.18
CA TYR A 290 -21.78 3.90 6.84
C TYR A 290 -21.87 4.18 5.32
N PRO A 291 -23.04 3.97 4.68
CA PRO A 291 -23.21 4.16 3.23
C PRO A 291 -22.87 5.57 2.74
N ILE A 292 -23.06 6.59 3.58
CA ILE A 292 -22.69 7.97 3.23
C ILE A 292 -21.18 8.09 3.02
N GLN A 293 -20.37 7.42 3.84
CA GLN A 293 -18.91 7.49 3.76
C GLN A 293 -18.41 6.71 2.56
N GLN A 294 -18.93 5.49 2.33
CA GLN A 294 -18.62 4.72 1.13
C GLN A 294 -18.91 5.52 -0.14
N ARG A 295 -20.05 6.23 -0.22
CA ARG A 295 -20.39 7.11 -1.34
C ARG A 295 -19.40 8.26 -1.49
N LYS A 296 -19.04 8.95 -0.40
CA LYS A 296 -18.05 10.04 -0.44
C LYS A 296 -16.69 9.57 -0.93
N ILE A 297 -16.21 8.42 -0.44
CA ILE A 297 -14.93 7.84 -0.85
C ILE A 297 -14.96 7.44 -2.33
N SER A 298 -16.03 6.77 -2.75
CA SER A 298 -16.21 6.38 -4.15
C SER A 298 -16.23 7.59 -5.07
N LEU A 299 -16.91 8.67 -4.65
CA LEU A 299 -16.92 9.93 -5.40
C LEU A 299 -15.53 10.57 -5.47
N ILE A 300 -14.79 10.61 -4.35
CA ILE A 300 -13.41 11.13 -4.33
C ILE A 300 -12.52 10.33 -5.28
N MET A 301 -12.59 9.00 -5.22
CA MET A 301 -11.83 8.13 -6.12
C MET A 301 -12.21 8.37 -7.58
N LEU A 302 -13.50 8.46 -7.91
CA LEU A 302 -13.95 8.79 -9.27
C LEU A 302 -13.42 10.14 -9.73
N CYS A 303 -13.58 11.20 -8.94
CA CYS A 303 -13.18 12.56 -9.30
C CYS A 303 -11.67 12.72 -9.51
N ILE A 304 -10.84 11.95 -8.81
CA ILE A 304 -9.39 12.04 -8.93
C ILE A 304 -8.85 11.05 -9.95
N MET A 305 -9.31 9.80 -9.91
CA MET A 305 -8.78 8.76 -10.78
C MET A 305 -9.28 8.89 -12.22
N LEU A 306 -10.52 9.34 -12.44
CA LEU A 306 -11.08 9.43 -13.80
C LEU A 306 -10.30 10.42 -14.67
N PRO A 307 -10.07 11.70 -14.28
CA PRO A 307 -9.31 12.63 -15.12
C PRO A 307 -7.90 12.11 -15.41
N TRP A 308 -7.23 11.54 -14.40
CA TRP A 308 -5.91 10.97 -14.56
C TRP A 308 -5.85 9.87 -15.60
N HIS A 309 -6.75 8.89 -15.51
CA HIS A 309 -6.71 7.77 -16.44
C HIS A 309 -7.26 8.15 -17.80
N LEU A 310 -8.20 9.10 -17.90
CA LEU A 310 -8.57 9.68 -19.21
C LEU A 310 -7.36 10.32 -19.88
N TYR A 311 -6.51 11.02 -19.11
CA TYR A 311 -5.24 11.54 -19.63
C TYR A 311 -4.29 10.41 -20.06
N VAL A 312 -4.10 9.37 -19.24
CA VAL A 312 -3.28 8.20 -19.62
C VAL A 312 -3.79 7.56 -20.92
N VAL A 313 -5.11 7.40 -21.03
CA VAL A 313 -5.76 6.88 -22.24
C VAL A 313 -5.48 7.77 -23.44
N TRP A 314 -5.66 9.08 -23.28
CA TRP A 314 -5.44 10.05 -24.35
C TRP A 314 -3.99 10.02 -24.84
N THR A 315 -3.02 10.03 -23.92
CA THR A 315 -1.58 9.95 -24.25
C THR A 315 -1.22 8.64 -24.96
N LEU A 316 -1.91 7.54 -24.65
CA LEU A 316 -1.66 6.22 -25.24
C LEU A 316 -2.53 5.92 -26.48
N TRP A 317 -3.50 6.79 -26.82
CA TRP A 317 -4.47 6.56 -27.89
C TRP A 317 -3.83 6.39 -29.26
N GLY A 318 -2.69 7.06 -29.50
CA GLY A 318 -1.91 6.94 -30.73
C GLY A 318 -1.22 5.58 -30.93
N GLY A 319 -1.35 4.67 -29.97
CA GLY A 319 -0.72 3.35 -29.99
C GLY A 319 0.74 3.42 -29.54
N THR A 320 1.09 2.57 -28.58
CA THR A 320 2.50 2.32 -28.22
C THR A 320 2.78 0.84 -28.38
N THR A 321 4.05 0.46 -28.49
CA THR A 321 4.46 -0.95 -28.66
C THR A 321 4.03 -1.85 -27.50
N LYS A 322 3.62 -1.28 -26.35
CA LYS A 322 3.26 -2.02 -25.13
C LYS A 322 1.78 -1.94 -24.74
N PHE A 323 1.02 -0.96 -25.24
CA PHE A 323 -0.39 -0.80 -24.88
C PHE A 323 -1.31 -1.15 -26.05
N SER A 324 -2.05 -2.24 -25.88
CA SER A 324 -3.09 -2.69 -26.81
C SER A 324 -4.47 -2.16 -26.43
N ALA A 325 -5.43 -2.20 -27.37
CA ALA A 325 -6.85 -1.86 -27.12
C ALA A 325 -7.46 -2.59 -25.92
N ILE A 326 -6.97 -3.78 -25.58
CA ILE A 326 -7.39 -4.55 -24.41
C ILE A 326 -7.11 -3.78 -23.11
N HIS A 327 -5.95 -3.12 -23.00
CA HIS A 327 -5.61 -2.33 -21.81
C HIS A 327 -6.58 -1.16 -21.63
N PHE A 328 -6.97 -0.51 -22.73
CA PHE A 328 -7.97 0.55 -22.70
C PHE A 328 -9.33 0.03 -22.19
N LEU A 329 -9.81 -1.09 -22.74
CA LEU A 329 -11.06 -1.73 -22.29
C LEU A 329 -11.01 -2.11 -20.81
N ILE A 330 -9.86 -2.61 -20.33
CA ILE A 330 -9.66 -2.94 -18.92
C ILE A 330 -9.79 -1.69 -18.04
N ILE A 331 -9.13 -0.58 -18.40
CA ILE A 331 -9.21 0.68 -17.65
C ILE A 331 -10.64 1.24 -17.67
N THR A 332 -11.31 1.24 -18.82
CA THR A 332 -12.71 1.70 -18.94
C THR A 332 -13.66 0.83 -18.12
N GLY A 333 -13.53 -0.50 -18.20
CA GLY A 333 -14.33 -1.44 -17.39
C GLY A 333 -14.10 -1.26 -15.90
N ALA A 334 -12.87 -0.94 -15.51
CA ALA A 334 -12.51 -0.54 -14.17
C ALA A 334 -13.31 0.69 -13.68
N PHE A 335 -13.38 1.76 -14.49
CA PHE A 335 -14.22 2.92 -14.15
C PHE A 335 -15.70 2.62 -14.11
N MET A 336 -16.21 1.86 -15.08
CA MET A 336 -17.61 1.43 -15.09
C MET A 336 -17.95 0.65 -13.82
N THR A 337 -17.02 -0.17 -13.32
CA THR A 337 -17.19 -0.91 -12.06
C THR A 337 -17.29 0.02 -10.86
N VAL A 338 -16.42 1.04 -10.78
CA VAL A 338 -16.47 2.04 -9.69
C VAL A 338 -17.76 2.86 -9.76
N MET A 339 -18.16 3.30 -10.96
CA MET A 339 -19.41 4.03 -11.18
C MET A 339 -20.63 3.18 -10.82
N LEU A 340 -20.66 1.92 -11.25
CA LEU A 340 -21.75 0.99 -10.95
C LEU A 340 -21.86 0.75 -9.44
N GLY A 341 -20.76 0.45 -8.76
CA GLY A 341 -20.79 0.26 -7.31
C GLY A 341 -21.20 1.54 -6.56
N PHE A 342 -20.81 2.72 -7.04
CA PHE A 342 -21.32 3.99 -6.51
C PHE A 342 -22.84 4.12 -6.65
N GLN A 343 -23.40 3.80 -7.84
CA GLN A 343 -24.85 3.85 -8.07
C GLN A 343 -25.61 2.80 -7.25
N LEU A 344 -25.13 1.55 -7.23
CA LEU A 344 -25.72 0.47 -6.44
C LEU A 344 -25.78 0.81 -4.94
N ASN A 345 -24.76 1.50 -4.41
CA ASN A 345 -24.74 1.91 -3.01
C ASN A 345 -25.81 2.97 -2.65
N ARG A 346 -26.41 3.65 -3.65
CA ARG A 346 -27.50 4.60 -3.40
C ARG A 346 -28.80 3.90 -3.00
N TRP A 347 -29.05 2.71 -3.52
CA TRP A 347 -30.31 1.96 -3.32
C TRP A 347 -30.15 0.85 -2.28
N GLU A 348 -31.19 0.58 -1.48
CA GLU A 348 -31.10 -0.47 -0.44
C GLU A 348 -30.89 -1.87 -1.06
N THR A 349 -31.62 -2.21 -2.12
CA THR A 349 -31.43 -3.48 -2.84
C THR A 349 -30.03 -3.60 -3.43
N GLY A 350 -29.51 -2.51 -4.02
CA GLY A 350 -28.15 -2.47 -4.54
C GLY A 350 -27.10 -2.66 -3.44
N ARG A 351 -27.31 -2.08 -2.25
CA ARG A 351 -26.46 -2.34 -1.07
C ARG A 351 -26.50 -3.78 -0.62
N GLN A 352 -27.65 -4.45 -0.66
CA GLN A 352 -27.74 -5.86 -0.32
C GLN A 352 -26.93 -6.73 -1.30
N ILE A 353 -26.99 -6.41 -2.60
CA ILE A 353 -26.14 -7.06 -3.62
C ILE A 353 -24.66 -6.83 -3.32
N LEU A 354 -24.25 -5.58 -3.10
CA LEU A 354 -22.86 -5.24 -2.77
C LEU A 354 -22.38 -5.98 -1.52
N ARG A 355 -23.17 -6.05 -0.45
CA ARG A 355 -22.80 -6.79 0.78
C ARG A 355 -22.53 -8.27 0.51
N SER A 356 -23.26 -8.89 -0.40
CA SER A 356 -23.00 -10.28 -0.81
C SER A 356 -21.70 -10.42 -1.59
N LEU A 357 -21.31 -9.39 -2.36
CA LEU A 357 -20.07 -9.41 -3.16
C LEU A 357 -18.81 -9.58 -2.31
N VAL A 358 -18.75 -9.09 -1.06
CA VAL A 358 -17.53 -9.22 -0.23
C VAL A 358 -17.07 -10.68 -0.06
N TYR A 359 -18.03 -11.61 -0.08
CA TYR A 359 -17.80 -13.05 0.01
C TYR A 359 -17.61 -13.70 -1.35
N LEU A 360 -18.23 -13.13 -2.39
CA LEU A 360 -18.17 -13.64 -3.74
C LEU A 360 -16.91 -13.19 -4.48
N ILE A 361 -16.28 -12.05 -4.14
CA ILE A 361 -15.11 -11.55 -4.87
C ILE A 361 -13.95 -12.57 -4.90
N PRO A 362 -13.54 -13.20 -3.78
CA PRO A 362 -12.52 -14.25 -3.84
C PRO A 362 -12.94 -15.44 -4.70
N LEU A 363 -14.23 -15.80 -4.66
CA LEU A 363 -14.78 -16.90 -5.45
C LEU A 363 -14.77 -16.56 -6.94
N ILE A 364 -15.24 -15.36 -7.32
CA ILE A 364 -15.20 -14.84 -8.69
C ILE A 364 -13.76 -14.79 -9.19
N GLY A 365 -12.81 -14.35 -8.36
CA GLY A 365 -11.39 -14.36 -8.70
C GLY A 365 -10.85 -15.76 -8.94
N PHE A 366 -11.24 -16.73 -8.11
CA PHE A 366 -10.87 -18.13 -8.27
C PHE A 366 -11.49 -18.76 -9.53
N GLU A 367 -12.78 -18.61 -9.74
CA GLU A 367 -13.48 -19.08 -10.94
C GLU A 367 -12.89 -18.44 -12.21
N GLY A 368 -12.60 -17.13 -12.17
CA GLY A 368 -11.90 -16.44 -13.25
C GLY A 368 -10.53 -17.05 -13.54
N LEU A 369 -9.76 -17.41 -12.51
CA LEU A 369 -8.49 -18.11 -12.67
C LEU A 369 -8.67 -19.50 -13.29
N MET A 370 -9.69 -20.26 -12.87
CA MET A 370 -10.00 -21.57 -13.45
C MET A 370 -10.38 -21.46 -14.94
N ILE A 371 -11.15 -20.43 -15.31
CA ILE A 371 -11.46 -20.12 -16.71
C ILE A 371 -10.17 -19.77 -17.48
N CYS A 372 -9.27 -18.96 -16.91
CA CYS A 372 -7.98 -18.65 -17.53
C CYS A 372 -7.14 -19.91 -17.76
N ILE A 373 -7.09 -20.83 -16.79
CA ILE A 373 -6.41 -22.13 -16.92
C ILE A 373 -7.04 -22.96 -18.04
N TRP A 374 -8.37 -23.00 -18.11
CA TRP A 374 -9.07 -23.76 -19.16
C TRP A 374 -8.81 -23.20 -20.57
N LEU A 375 -8.80 -21.87 -20.71
CA LEU A 375 -8.58 -21.21 -22.01
C LEU A 375 -7.13 -21.28 -22.52
N LYS A 376 -6.13 -21.30 -21.61
CA LYS A 376 -4.70 -21.39 -21.96
C LYS A 376 -3.94 -22.29 -20.95
N PRO A 377 -4.16 -23.61 -20.97
CA PRO A 377 -3.66 -24.51 -19.94
C PRO A 377 -2.14 -24.51 -19.83
N ASP A 378 -1.41 -24.67 -20.93
CA ASP A 378 0.05 -24.74 -20.91
C ASP A 378 0.68 -23.45 -20.35
N HIS A 379 0.16 -22.30 -20.78
CA HIS A 379 0.60 -20.98 -20.32
C HIS A 379 0.36 -20.77 -18.82
N MET A 380 -0.85 -21.08 -18.36
CA MET A 380 -1.25 -20.86 -16.98
C MET A 380 -0.63 -21.88 -16.02
N LEU A 381 -0.48 -23.14 -16.44
CA LEU A 381 0.21 -24.17 -15.65
C LEU A 381 1.70 -23.86 -15.52
N THR A 382 2.36 -23.40 -16.59
CA THR A 382 3.75 -22.92 -16.53
C THR A 382 3.87 -21.74 -15.58
N THR A 383 2.93 -20.79 -15.67
CA THR A 383 2.85 -19.63 -14.77
C THR A 383 2.72 -20.05 -13.30
N ILE A 384 1.80 -20.96 -12.99
CA ILE A 384 1.59 -21.47 -11.63
C ILE A 384 2.83 -22.22 -11.15
N HIS A 385 3.43 -23.05 -12.00
CA HIS A 385 4.66 -23.77 -11.67
C HIS A 385 5.79 -22.79 -11.33
N HIS A 386 6.08 -21.81 -12.19
CA HIS A 386 7.12 -20.81 -11.93
C HIS A 386 6.81 -19.94 -10.72
N PHE A 387 5.53 -19.61 -10.49
CA PHE A 387 5.11 -18.92 -9.26
C PHE A 387 5.47 -19.74 -8.03
N LEU A 388 5.07 -21.02 -7.97
CA LEU A 388 5.37 -21.92 -6.86
C LEU A 388 6.88 -22.13 -6.68
N MET A 389 7.64 -22.28 -7.76
CA MET A 389 9.10 -22.38 -7.70
C MET A 389 9.73 -21.12 -7.12
N ASN A 390 9.25 -19.93 -7.52
CA ASN A 390 9.70 -18.67 -6.93
C ASN A 390 9.34 -18.58 -5.43
N LEU A 391 8.19 -19.09 -5.01
CA LEU A 391 7.81 -19.08 -3.59
C LEU A 391 8.64 -20.07 -2.76
N LEU A 392 8.75 -21.32 -3.20
CA LEU A 392 9.19 -22.43 -2.35
C LEU A 392 10.70 -22.70 -2.43
N ILE A 393 11.37 -22.25 -3.48
CA ILE A 393 12.79 -22.54 -3.69
C ILE A 393 13.60 -21.25 -3.58
N ASP A 394 14.41 -21.18 -2.54
CA ASP A 394 15.18 -20.00 -2.14
C ASP A 394 16.10 -19.49 -3.25
N HIS A 395 16.70 -20.39 -4.03
CA HIS A 395 17.60 -20.01 -5.13
C HIS A 395 16.89 -19.30 -6.29
N TYR A 396 15.57 -19.48 -6.46
CA TYR A 396 14.84 -18.83 -7.55
C TYR A 396 14.23 -17.49 -7.10
N GLY A 397 13.29 -17.50 -6.17
CA GLY A 397 12.54 -16.27 -5.84
C GLY A 397 13.02 -15.51 -4.62
N GLY A 398 13.91 -16.08 -3.80
CA GLY A 398 14.51 -15.42 -2.65
C GLY A 398 13.58 -15.22 -1.44
N TRP A 399 12.44 -15.93 -1.36
CA TRP A 399 11.48 -15.81 -0.26
C TRP A 399 11.81 -16.61 1.00
N GLY A 400 12.77 -17.54 0.95
CA GLY A 400 13.26 -18.17 2.17
C GLY A 400 12.21 -19.05 2.85
N SER A 401 12.41 -19.19 4.16
CA SER A 401 11.52 -19.95 5.04
C SER A 401 10.19 -19.26 5.36
N LEU A 402 9.93 -18.07 4.81
CA LEU A 402 8.69 -17.32 4.99
C LEU A 402 7.45 -18.18 4.69
N TRP A 403 7.48 -18.93 3.59
CA TRP A 403 6.33 -19.71 3.16
C TRP A 403 6.04 -20.91 4.05
N TYR A 404 7.05 -21.49 4.70
CA TYR A 404 6.80 -22.51 5.72
C TYR A 404 6.03 -21.91 6.90
N PHE A 405 6.37 -20.69 7.34
CA PHE A 405 5.59 -20.00 8.36
C PHE A 405 4.15 -19.78 7.88
N VAL A 406 3.95 -19.26 6.66
CA VAL A 406 2.62 -19.00 6.09
C VAL A 406 1.78 -20.28 6.01
N VAL A 407 2.34 -21.37 5.51
CA VAL A 407 1.63 -22.65 5.36
C VAL A 407 1.28 -23.25 6.73
N ILE A 408 2.24 -23.31 7.67
CA ILE A 408 2.01 -23.86 9.01
C ILE A 408 0.97 -23.03 9.76
N SER A 409 1.18 -21.70 9.83
CA SER A 409 0.26 -20.80 10.53
C SER A 409 -1.12 -20.76 9.88
N GLY A 410 -1.19 -20.74 8.55
CA GLY A 410 -2.43 -20.80 7.80
C GLY A 410 -3.21 -22.09 8.08
N THR A 411 -2.53 -23.23 8.12
CA THR A 411 -3.13 -24.52 8.46
C THR A 411 -3.67 -24.52 9.89
N VAL A 412 -2.88 -24.06 10.86
CA VAL A 412 -3.30 -23.93 12.27
C VAL A 412 -4.54 -23.03 12.37
N VAL A 413 -4.50 -21.84 11.78
CA VAL A 413 -5.64 -20.90 11.80
C VAL A 413 -6.86 -21.51 11.12
N GLY A 414 -6.69 -22.18 9.97
CA GLY A 414 -7.76 -22.86 9.25
C GLY A 414 -8.45 -23.93 10.09
N VAL A 415 -7.68 -24.83 10.71
CA VAL A 415 -8.20 -25.91 11.56
C VAL A 415 -8.94 -25.34 12.78
N TYR A 416 -8.36 -24.36 13.48
CA TYR A 416 -8.96 -23.83 14.71
C TYR A 416 -10.07 -22.79 14.47
N ARG A 417 -10.20 -22.20 13.27
CA ARG A 417 -11.11 -21.06 13.02
C ARG A 417 -11.95 -21.18 11.75
N ILE A 418 -12.06 -22.34 11.11
CA ILE A 418 -12.79 -22.53 9.84
C ILE A 418 -14.18 -21.86 9.82
N LYS A 419 -14.97 -22.01 10.90
CA LYS A 419 -16.34 -21.44 11.00
C LYS A 419 -16.38 -19.92 11.18
N LYS A 420 -15.29 -19.31 11.61
CA LYS A 420 -15.17 -17.85 11.90
C LYS A 420 -14.23 -17.13 10.95
N LEU A 421 -13.55 -17.86 10.05
CA LEU A 421 -12.53 -17.34 9.15
C LEU A 421 -13.06 -16.19 8.29
N TYR A 422 -14.33 -16.26 7.89
CA TYR A 422 -14.97 -15.31 6.99
C TYR A 422 -15.85 -14.25 7.70
N ARG A 423 -16.01 -14.30 9.03
CA ARG A 423 -16.91 -13.39 9.74
C ARG A 423 -16.17 -12.19 10.33
N GLY A 424 -16.71 -10.99 10.08
CA GLY A 424 -16.20 -9.71 10.59
C GLY A 424 -14.97 -9.18 9.85
N THR A 425 -14.45 -8.04 10.29
CA THR A 425 -13.35 -7.29 9.65
C THR A 425 -12.10 -8.12 9.37
N LEU A 426 -11.76 -9.05 10.28
CA LEU A 426 -10.57 -9.90 10.12
C LEU A 426 -10.72 -10.93 8.99
N GLY A 427 -11.94 -11.44 8.77
CA GLY A 427 -12.20 -12.29 7.60
C GLY A 427 -12.14 -11.49 6.30
N ARG A 428 -12.56 -10.23 6.32
CA ARG A 428 -12.48 -9.33 5.15
C ARG A 428 -11.04 -8.96 4.79
N LEU A 429 -10.13 -8.87 5.77
CA LEU A 429 -8.69 -8.74 5.52
C LEU A 429 -8.13 -9.95 4.76
N GLY A 430 -8.52 -11.16 5.16
CA GLY A 430 -8.16 -12.40 4.44
C GLY A 430 -8.75 -12.45 3.03
N SER A 431 -10.02 -12.03 2.87
CA SER A 431 -10.68 -11.90 1.56
C SER A 431 -9.94 -10.91 0.64
N ALA A 432 -9.51 -9.76 1.16
CA ALA A 432 -8.72 -8.78 0.43
C ALA A 432 -7.39 -9.36 -0.06
N TRP A 433 -6.66 -10.08 0.81
CA TRP A 433 -5.43 -10.77 0.39
C TRP A 433 -5.69 -11.83 -0.68
N LEU A 434 -6.67 -12.72 -0.49
CA LEU A 434 -7.00 -13.77 -1.47
C LEU A 434 -7.41 -13.19 -2.82
N SER A 435 -8.29 -12.18 -2.82
CA SER A 435 -8.78 -11.56 -4.04
C SER A 435 -7.67 -10.88 -4.83
N THR A 436 -6.73 -10.22 -4.12
CA THR A 436 -5.58 -9.60 -4.78
C THR A 436 -4.57 -10.64 -5.29
N LEU A 437 -4.40 -11.77 -4.60
CA LEU A 437 -3.61 -12.89 -5.09
C LEU A 437 -4.21 -13.51 -6.37
N TRP A 438 -5.52 -13.75 -6.40
CA TRP A 438 -6.20 -14.26 -7.59
C TRP A 438 -6.11 -13.30 -8.76
N LEU A 439 -6.28 -12.00 -8.51
CA LEU A 439 -6.08 -10.98 -9.54
C LEU A 439 -4.64 -10.99 -10.07
N LEU A 440 -3.63 -11.09 -9.19
CA LEU A 440 -2.23 -11.17 -9.60
C LEU A 440 -1.97 -12.36 -10.53
N LEU A 441 -2.50 -13.54 -10.19
CA LEU A 441 -2.37 -14.74 -11.01
C LEU A 441 -3.17 -14.62 -12.33
N GLY A 442 -4.37 -14.04 -12.28
CA GLY A 442 -5.25 -13.88 -13.43
C GLY A 442 -4.72 -12.88 -14.48
N ILE A 443 -4.10 -11.78 -14.05
CA ILE A 443 -3.53 -10.77 -14.97
C ILE A 443 -2.45 -11.39 -15.88
N ILE A 444 -1.78 -12.46 -15.45
CA ILE A 444 -0.74 -13.13 -16.24
C ILE A 444 -1.30 -13.82 -17.50
N PHE A 445 -2.61 -14.05 -17.57
CA PHE A 445 -3.27 -14.54 -18.78
C PHE A 445 -3.05 -13.63 -20.02
N PHE A 446 -2.84 -12.32 -19.79
CA PHE A 446 -2.70 -11.30 -20.83
C PHE A 446 -1.24 -10.95 -21.18
N ARG A 447 -0.26 -11.61 -20.56
CA ARG A 447 1.18 -11.36 -20.75
C ARG A 447 1.94 -12.68 -20.83
N ASP A 448 3.25 -12.60 -21.07
CA ASP A 448 4.14 -13.75 -21.00
C ASP A 448 4.09 -14.44 -19.62
N PRO A 449 4.36 -15.76 -19.57
CA PRO A 449 4.42 -16.50 -18.32
C PRO A 449 5.37 -15.85 -17.31
N ILE A 450 5.10 -16.08 -16.01
CA ILE A 450 6.03 -15.69 -14.94
C ILE A 450 7.42 -16.25 -15.25
N ARG A 451 8.45 -15.44 -15.08
CA ARG A 451 9.84 -15.90 -15.18
C ARG A 451 10.30 -16.44 -13.82
N LEU A 452 11.17 -17.44 -13.85
CA LEU A 452 11.90 -17.85 -12.65
C LEU A 452 12.87 -16.74 -12.26
N GLY A 453 12.97 -16.44 -10.96
CA GLY A 453 13.88 -15.42 -10.44
C GLY A 453 13.20 -14.32 -9.62
N PHE A 454 13.98 -13.65 -8.78
CA PHE A 454 13.61 -12.40 -8.09
C PHE A 454 13.39 -11.21 -9.06
N GLY A 455 13.94 -11.31 -10.28
CA GLY A 455 13.80 -10.33 -11.35
C GLY A 455 12.40 -10.26 -12.00
N ASP A 456 11.51 -11.21 -11.71
CA ASP A 456 10.16 -11.20 -12.24
C ASP A 456 9.26 -10.17 -11.54
N SER A 457 8.42 -9.48 -12.32
CA SER A 457 7.53 -8.44 -11.79
C SER A 457 6.38 -8.99 -10.95
N ALA A 458 5.82 -10.15 -11.27
CA ALA A 458 4.76 -10.76 -10.47
C ALA A 458 5.30 -11.22 -9.11
N ASN A 459 6.52 -11.77 -9.10
CA ASN A 459 7.21 -12.12 -7.86
C ASN A 459 7.38 -10.88 -6.94
N ARG A 460 7.75 -9.73 -7.51
CA ARG A 460 7.83 -8.46 -6.77
C ARG A 460 6.47 -7.88 -6.36
N MET A 461 5.41 -8.10 -7.12
CA MET A 461 4.07 -7.60 -6.79
C MET A 461 3.46 -8.35 -5.60
N LEU A 462 3.87 -9.60 -5.36
CA LEU A 462 3.49 -10.33 -4.16
C LEU A 462 3.93 -9.61 -2.87
N PHE A 463 5.05 -8.87 -2.93
CA PHE A 463 5.54 -8.04 -1.83
C PHE A 463 4.54 -6.95 -1.42
N HIS A 464 3.67 -6.48 -2.32
CA HIS A 464 2.68 -5.44 -2.01
C HIS A 464 1.57 -5.98 -1.11
N VAL A 465 1.17 -7.22 -1.33
CA VAL A 465 0.00 -7.83 -0.66
C VAL A 465 0.41 -8.70 0.54
N LEU A 466 1.66 -9.17 0.60
CA LEU A 466 2.18 -10.00 1.67
C LEU A 466 2.02 -9.40 3.09
N PRO A 467 2.21 -8.09 3.33
CA PRO A 467 1.96 -7.48 4.64
C PRO A 467 0.58 -7.79 5.22
N LEU A 468 -0.45 -7.83 4.36
CA LEU A 468 -1.84 -8.10 4.76
C LEU A 468 -1.97 -9.52 5.30
N LEU A 469 -1.39 -10.51 4.61
CA LEU A 469 -1.38 -11.91 5.02
C LEU A 469 -0.66 -12.11 6.35
N LEU A 470 0.55 -11.55 6.49
CA LEU A 470 1.38 -11.73 7.67
C LEU A 470 0.72 -11.14 8.92
N VAL A 471 0.19 -9.92 8.80
CA VAL A 471 -0.54 -9.28 9.90
C VAL A 471 -1.82 -10.05 10.23
N TRP A 472 -2.57 -10.51 9.23
CA TRP A 472 -3.74 -11.35 9.44
C TRP A 472 -3.40 -12.62 10.21
N LEU A 473 -2.40 -13.39 9.76
CA LEU A 473 -1.95 -14.63 10.41
C LEU A 473 -1.51 -14.39 11.86
N VAL A 474 -0.69 -13.37 12.10
CA VAL A 474 -0.17 -13.07 13.44
C VAL A 474 -1.28 -12.63 14.40
N ILE A 475 -2.24 -11.81 13.95
CA ILE A 475 -3.41 -11.46 14.78
C ILE A 475 -4.23 -12.71 15.10
N GLN A 476 -4.46 -13.59 14.12
CA GLN A 476 -5.21 -14.83 14.34
C GLN A 476 -4.53 -15.73 15.37
N ILE A 477 -3.20 -15.90 15.28
CA ILE A 477 -2.39 -16.64 16.26
C ILE A 477 -2.52 -16.01 17.66
N GLY A 478 -2.32 -14.70 17.76
CA GLY A 478 -2.43 -13.99 19.04
C GLY A 478 -3.80 -14.18 19.70
N GLN A 479 -4.87 -14.17 18.90
CA GLN A 479 -6.22 -14.38 19.39
C GLN A 479 -6.50 -15.85 19.79
N LEU A 480 -5.81 -16.86 19.25
CA LEU A 480 -5.98 -18.26 19.68
C LEU A 480 -5.56 -18.46 21.14
N ARG A 481 -4.49 -17.79 21.57
CA ARG A 481 -3.96 -17.89 22.94
C ARG A 481 -4.91 -17.32 24.00
N SER A 482 -5.66 -16.27 23.65
CA SER A 482 -6.58 -15.58 24.58
C SER A 482 -7.78 -16.41 25.05
N LYS A 483 -8.10 -17.51 24.34
CA LYS A 483 -9.27 -18.36 24.61
C LYS A 483 -9.00 -19.57 25.48
N GLN A 484 -7.79 -19.73 26.03
CA GLN A 484 -7.61 -20.75 27.05
C GLN A 484 -8.52 -20.39 28.24
N PRO A 485 -9.49 -21.27 28.60
CA PRO A 485 -10.36 -20.99 29.74
C PRO A 485 -9.45 -20.72 30.92
N ARG A 486 -9.68 -19.58 31.62
CA ARG A 486 -9.17 -19.44 32.98
C ARG A 486 -9.59 -20.73 33.66
N ARG A 487 -8.61 -21.57 34.04
CA ARG A 487 -8.87 -22.67 34.97
C ARG A 487 -9.64 -22.00 36.09
N THR A 488 -10.94 -22.25 36.15
CA THR A 488 -11.75 -21.98 37.33
C THR A 488 -11.05 -22.81 38.38
N GLY A 489 -10.19 -22.13 39.15
CA GLY A 489 -9.66 -22.69 40.37
C GLY A 489 -10.90 -23.07 41.14
N VAL A 490 -11.17 -24.37 41.16
CA VAL A 490 -11.97 -24.99 42.18
C VAL A 490 -11.22 -24.61 43.45
N CYS A 491 -11.68 -23.56 44.11
CA CYS A 491 -11.43 -23.39 45.53
C CYS A 491 -12.08 -24.62 46.16
N GLY A 492 -11.27 -25.67 46.35
CA GLY A 492 -11.58 -26.72 47.29
C GLY A 492 -11.65 -26.05 48.66
N SER A 493 -12.87 -26.06 49.20
CA SER A 493 -13.25 -25.72 50.57
C SER A 493 -12.36 -26.38 51.60
#